data_AF-A0A6L3EX73-F1
#
_entry.id   AF-A0A6L3EX73-F1
#
_cell.length_a   1.000
_cell.length_b   1.000
_cell.length_c   1.000
_cell.angle_alpha   90.00
_cell.angle_beta   90.00
_cell.angle_gamma   90.00
#
_symmetry.space_group_name_H-M   'P 1'
#
loop_
_entity.id
_entity.type
_entity.pdbx_description
1 polymer ?
#
loop_
_entity_poly.entity_id
_entity_poly.type
_entity_poly.pdbx_seq_one_letter_code
_entity_poly.pdbx_strand_id
1 'polypeptide(L)'
;MDKKTELLQKIASREAVIGIVGMGYVGLPLAVAFAQEGFKIIGIDVSEEKVSQLNAGHSYVEDVADAVLQPLVENGRLRATI
;
A
#
# COMPACT_ATOMS: atom_id res chain seq x y z
N MET A 1 -26.29 11.97 -2.42
CA MET A 1 -25.79 10.63 -2.80
C MET A 1 -25.73 9.78 -1.55
N ASP A 2 -26.10 8.52 -1.63
CA ASP A 2 -25.90 7.58 -0.53
C ASP A 2 -24.42 7.17 -0.44
N LYS A 3 -23.99 6.72 0.76
CA LYS A 3 -22.59 6.38 1.04
C LYS A 3 -22.04 5.26 0.15
N LYS A 4 -22.89 4.31 -0.27
CA LYS A 4 -22.48 3.21 -1.15
C LYS A 4 -22.13 3.76 -2.52
N THR A 5 -22.97 4.63 -3.09
CA THR A 5 -22.70 5.25 -4.39
C THR A 5 -21.41 6.08 -4.37
N GLU A 6 -21.16 6.86 -3.32
CA GLU A 6 -19.90 7.62 -3.18
C GLU A 6 -18.68 6.69 -3.14
N LEU A 7 -18.74 5.60 -2.36
CA LEU A 7 -17.64 4.64 -2.27
C LEU A 7 -17.38 3.95 -3.62
N LEU A 8 -18.43 3.52 -4.31
CA LEU A 8 -18.31 2.87 -5.62
C LEU A 8 -17.65 3.81 -6.65
N GLN A 9 -18.00 5.10 -6.63
CA GLN A 9 -17.36 6.10 -7.48
C GLN A 9 -15.87 6.25 -7.15
N LYS A 10 -15.50 6.36 -5.87
CA LYS A 10 -14.10 6.43 -5.43
C LYS A 10 -13.28 5.20 -5.82
N ILE A 11 -13.87 4.01 -5.79
CA ILE A 11 -13.20 2.77 -6.23
C ILE A 11 -12.98 2.80 -7.76
N ALA A 12 -14.00 3.22 -8.50
CA ALA A 12 -13.92 3.33 -9.96
C ALA A 12 -12.90 4.40 -10.42
N SER A 13 -12.81 5.53 -9.72
CA SER A 13 -11.87 6.62 -10.00
C SER A 13 -10.47 6.44 -9.40
N ARG A 14 -10.21 5.33 -8.66
CA ARG A 14 -8.95 5.07 -7.93
C ARG A 14 -8.64 6.07 -6.81
N GLU A 15 -9.61 6.87 -6.38
CA GLU A 15 -9.49 7.83 -5.28
C GLU A 15 -9.74 7.21 -3.91
N ALA A 16 -10.29 5.99 -3.87
CA ALA A 16 -10.41 5.24 -2.62
C ALA A 16 -9.02 4.96 -2.03
N VAL A 17 -8.89 5.16 -0.71
CA VAL A 17 -7.69 4.79 0.04
C VAL A 17 -7.87 3.39 0.58
N ILE A 18 -6.91 2.50 0.30
CA ILE A 18 -6.97 1.09 0.72
C ILE A 18 -6.05 0.90 1.92
N GLY A 19 -6.61 0.43 3.03
CA GLY A 19 -5.86 -0.03 4.19
C GLY A 19 -5.59 -1.53 4.10
N ILE A 20 -4.34 -1.95 4.32
CA ILE A 20 -3.96 -3.37 4.35
C ILE A 20 -3.30 -3.65 5.69
N VAL A 21 -3.86 -4.59 6.45
CA VAL A 21 -3.37 -4.98 7.77
C VAL A 21 -2.51 -6.24 7.67
N GLY A 22 -1.28 -6.15 8.17
CA GLY A 22 -0.22 -7.11 8.00
C GLY A 22 0.55 -6.88 6.71
N MET A 23 1.84 -6.53 6.81
CA MET A 23 2.73 -6.29 5.67
C MET A 23 3.76 -7.41 5.51
N GLY A 24 3.32 -8.65 5.73
CA GLY A 24 4.13 -9.85 5.51
C GLY A 24 4.12 -10.32 4.05
N TYR A 25 4.41 -11.61 3.88
CA TYR A 25 4.51 -12.29 2.58
C TYR A 25 3.31 -12.09 1.65
N VAL A 26 2.08 -11.99 2.18
CA VAL A 26 0.87 -11.75 1.37
C VAL A 26 0.51 -10.27 1.26
N GLY A 27 0.63 -9.55 2.38
CA GLY A 27 0.14 -8.17 2.47
C GLY A 27 0.96 -7.17 1.66
N LEU A 28 2.30 -7.32 1.65
CA LEU A 28 3.16 -6.43 0.88
C LEU A 28 2.96 -6.58 -0.64
N PRO A 29 2.97 -7.80 -1.23
CA PRO A 29 2.62 -7.94 -2.65
C PRO A 29 1.24 -7.40 -3.00
N LEU A 30 0.24 -7.59 -2.14
CA LEU A 30 -1.11 -7.06 -2.34
C LEU A 30 -1.13 -5.52 -2.34
N ALA A 31 -0.40 -4.90 -1.41
CA ALA A 31 -0.25 -3.45 -1.33
C ALA A 31 0.43 -2.89 -2.58
N VAL A 32 1.50 -3.52 -3.04
CA VAL A 32 2.21 -3.16 -4.26
C VAL A 32 1.30 -3.26 -5.48
N ALA A 33 0.56 -4.36 -5.63
CA ALA A 33 -0.35 -4.56 -6.75
C ALA A 33 -1.42 -3.46 -6.83
N PHE A 34 -2.08 -3.12 -5.72
CA PHE A 34 -3.06 -2.03 -5.72
C PHE A 34 -2.44 -0.64 -5.94
N ALA A 35 -1.23 -0.40 -5.42
CA ALA A 35 -0.51 0.86 -5.64
C ALA A 35 -0.14 1.02 -7.13
N GLN A 36 0.28 -0.05 -7.81
CA GLN A 36 0.54 -0.08 -9.25
C GLN A 36 -0.71 0.19 -10.09
N GLU A 37 -1.87 -0.26 -9.63
CA GLU A 37 -3.19 0.06 -10.21
C GLU A 37 -3.67 1.50 -9.94
N GLY A 38 -2.83 2.32 -9.28
CA GLY A 38 -3.06 3.74 -9.06
C GLY A 38 -3.84 4.08 -7.80
N PHE A 39 -4.08 3.12 -6.89
CA PHE A 39 -4.68 3.43 -5.58
C PHE A 39 -3.65 4.03 -4.63
N LYS A 40 -4.15 4.73 -3.60
CA LYS A 40 -3.35 5.12 -2.44
C LYS A 40 -3.49 4.06 -1.35
N ILE A 41 -2.35 3.58 -0.84
CA ILE A 41 -2.27 2.48 0.11
C ILE A 41 -1.74 2.97 1.46
N ILE A 42 -2.37 2.47 2.52
CA ILE A 42 -1.89 2.56 3.89
C ILE A 42 -1.64 1.13 4.38
N GLY A 43 -0.39 0.70 4.38
CA GLY A 43 0.04 -0.54 5.01
C GLY A 43 0.07 -0.39 6.52
N ILE A 44 -0.41 -1.38 7.25
CA ILE A 44 -0.49 -1.38 8.72
C ILE A 44 0.23 -2.63 9.20
N ASP A 45 1.26 -2.49 10.02
CA ASP A 45 1.96 -3.63 10.65
C ASP A 45 2.43 -3.25 12.05
N VAL A 46 2.35 -4.20 12.98
CA VAL A 46 2.74 -3.97 14.39
C VAL A 46 4.26 -3.84 14.58
N SER A 47 5.05 -4.25 13.59
CA SER A 47 6.51 -4.16 13.63
C SER A 47 6.99 -2.78 13.14
N GLU A 48 7.48 -1.95 14.05
CA GLU A 48 8.10 -0.65 13.73
C GLU A 48 9.26 -0.79 12.73
N GLU A 49 10.05 -1.86 12.88
CA GLU A 49 11.16 -2.17 11.99
C GLU A 49 10.68 -2.35 10.54
N LYS A 50 9.66 -3.19 10.33
CA LYS A 50 9.07 -3.40 9.00
C LYS A 50 8.49 -2.10 8.45
N VAL A 51 7.75 -1.35 9.26
CA VAL A 51 7.17 -0.06 8.85
C VAL A 51 8.27 0.91 8.40
N SER A 52 9.37 1.01 9.13
CA SER A 52 10.50 1.87 8.78
C SER A 52 11.18 1.43 7.49
N GLN A 53 11.42 0.13 7.29
CA GLN A 53 12.03 -0.38 6.05
C GLN A 53 11.14 -0.08 4.83
N LEU A 54 9.84 -0.34 4.93
CA LEU A 54 8.90 -0.07 3.84
C LEU A 54 8.84 1.42 3.49
N ASN A 55 8.79 2.30 4.49
CA ASN A 55 8.79 3.75 4.25
C ASN A 55 10.12 4.28 3.71
N ALA A 56 11.21 3.52 3.84
CA ALA A 56 12.49 3.79 3.18
C ALA A 56 12.58 3.17 1.76
N GLY A 57 11.54 2.48 1.29
CA GLY A 57 11.54 1.81 -0.01
C GLY A 57 12.22 0.44 -0.02
N HIS A 58 12.57 -0.11 1.15
CA HIS A 58 13.21 -1.42 1.29
C HIS A 58 12.21 -2.51 1.61
N SER A 59 12.26 -3.58 0.82
CA SER A 59 11.45 -4.78 0.99
C SER A 59 12.24 -5.87 1.70
N TYR A 60 11.60 -6.50 2.68
CA TYR A 60 12.07 -7.72 3.34
C TYR A 60 11.32 -8.97 2.83
N VAL A 61 10.46 -8.83 1.81
CA VAL A 61 9.74 -9.94 1.17
C VAL A 61 10.40 -10.24 -0.16
N GLU A 62 10.84 -11.49 -0.34
CA GLU A 62 11.59 -11.94 -1.53
C GLU A 62 10.84 -11.70 -2.85
N ASP A 63 9.52 -11.81 -2.85
CA ASP A 63 8.66 -11.62 -4.04
C ASP A 63 8.45 -10.14 -4.43
N VAL A 64 8.94 -9.19 -3.63
CA VAL A 64 8.84 -7.76 -3.90
C VAL A 64 10.24 -7.17 -3.88
N ALA A 65 10.77 -6.86 -5.06
CA ALA A 65 12.05 -6.17 -5.16
C ALA A 65 11.94 -4.70 -4.76
N ASP A 66 13.00 -4.15 -4.15
CA ASP A 66 13.11 -2.72 -3.81
C ASP A 66 12.85 -1.82 -5.01
N ALA A 67 13.34 -2.20 -6.20
CA ALA A 67 13.13 -1.46 -7.44
C ALA A 67 11.64 -1.32 -7.84
N VAL A 68 10.77 -2.18 -7.31
CA VAL A 68 9.32 -2.11 -7.49
C VAL A 68 8.66 -1.29 -6.38
N LEU A 69 9.09 -1.47 -5.13
CA LEU A 69 8.52 -0.78 -3.97
C LEU A 69 8.91 0.70 -3.91
N GLN A 70 10.19 1.01 -4.09
CA GLN A 70 10.75 2.34 -3.88
C GLN A 70 10.01 3.44 -4.67
N PRO A 71 9.72 3.27 -5.99
CA PRO A 71 8.98 4.30 -6.73
C PRO A 71 7.57 4.56 -6.16
N LEU A 72 6.91 3.53 -5.63
CA LEU A 72 5.56 3.63 -5.03
C LEU A 72 5.56 4.36 -3.69
N VAL A 73 6.68 4.31 -2.97
CA VAL A 73 6.87 5.06 -1.73
C VAL A 73 7.22 6.51 -2.03
N GLU A 74 8.17 6.74 -2.94
CA GLU A 74 8.61 8.08 -3.34
C GLU A 74 7.49 8.93 -3.94
N ASN A 75 6.61 8.31 -4.74
CA ASN A 75 5.45 9.00 -5.32
C ASN A 75 4.24 9.08 -4.36
N GLY A 76 4.38 8.61 -3.11
CA GLY A 76 3.35 8.68 -2.08
C GLY A 76 2.14 7.76 -2.29
N ARG A 77 2.24 6.76 -3.18
CA ARG A 77 1.18 5.77 -3.43
C ARG A 77 1.12 4.71 -2.34
N LEU A 78 2.25 4.39 -1.70
CA LEU A 78 2.33 3.43 -0.61
C LEU A 78 3.08 4.06 0.57
N ARG A 79 2.46 3.97 1.75
CA ARG A 79 3.13 4.24 3.04
C ARG A 79 2.72 3.21 4.07
N ALA A 80 3.57 2.97 5.05
CA ALA A 80 3.29 2.08 6.18
C ALA A 80 3.14 2.86 7.51
N THR A 81 2.37 2.30 8.43
CA THR A 81 2.17 2.79 9.82
C THR A 81 1.99 1.61 10.78
N ILE A 82 2.17 1.85 12.09
CA ILE A 82 1.60 1.02 13.15
C ILE A 82 0.08 1.14 13.16
#